data_AF-A0AAF0H5A2-F1
#
_entry.id   AF-A0AAF0H5A2-F1
#
_cell.length_a   1.000
_cell.length_b   1.000
_cell.length_c   1.000
_cell.angle_alpha   90.00
_cell.angle_beta   90.00
_cell.angle_gamma   90.00
#
_symmetry.space_group_name_H-M   'P 1'
#
loop_
_entity.id
_entity.type
_entity.pdbx_description
1 polymer ?
#
loop_
_entity_poly.entity_id
_entity_poly.type
_entity_poly.pdbx_seq_one_letter_code
_entity_poly.pdbx_strand_id
1 'polypeptide(L)'
;MERTQNWIKLRGKVTQAETYIRGLHAHLQRLCDNHLLWRLLPQRLAVPDDIKHEAYFSRYEHHYLFFRKLDNGDLGVMSILHERMDMAVRLREDLMALDARGIINTG
;
A
#
# COMPACT_ATOMS: atom_id res chain seq x y z
N MET A 1 19.53 -1.99 -36.50
CA MET A 1 19.21 -3.18 -35.68
C MET A 1 18.93 -2.85 -34.21
N GLU A 2 19.62 -1.88 -33.60
CA GLU A 2 19.47 -1.55 -32.17
C GLU A 2 18.09 -1.00 -31.76
N ARG A 3 17.42 -0.26 -32.66
CA ARG A 3 16.11 0.35 -32.38
C ARG A 3 15.04 -0.71 -32.12
N THR A 4 15.02 -1.81 -32.87
CA THR A 4 14.00 -2.87 -32.76
C THR A 4 14.09 -3.65 -31.45
N GLN A 5 15.30 -3.86 -30.93
CA GLN A 5 15.53 -4.53 -29.65
C GLN A 5 14.96 -3.73 -28.47
N ASN A 6 15.04 -2.39 -28.53
CA ASN A 6 14.59 -1.52 -27.45
C ASN A 6 13.05 -1.52 -27.31
N TRP A 7 12.31 -1.53 -28.43
CA TRP A 7 10.84 -1.58 -28.42
C TRP A 7 10.30 -2.89 -27.84
N ILE A 8 10.93 -4.04 -28.15
CA ILE A 8 10.53 -5.34 -27.60
C ILE A 8 10.74 -5.38 -26.08
N LYS A 9 11.88 -4.85 -25.60
CA LYS A 9 12.17 -4.75 -24.16
C LYS A 9 11.21 -3.81 -23.43
N LEU A 10 10.88 -2.66 -24.02
CA LEU A 10 9.91 -1.72 -23.44
C LEU A 10 8.49 -2.32 -23.40
N ARG A 11 8.04 -2.99 -24.48
CA ARG A 11 6.75 -3.67 -24.48
C ARG A 11 6.66 -4.76 -23.41
N GLY A 12 7.71 -5.58 -23.27
CA GLY A 12 7.76 -6.59 -22.20
C GLY A 12 7.63 -5.98 -20.79
N LYS A 13 8.31 -4.85 -20.54
CA LYS A 13 8.19 -4.11 -19.27
C LYS A 13 6.78 -3.53 -19.04
N VAL A 14 6.13 -3.01 -20.07
CA VAL A 14 4.77 -2.48 -19.98
C VAL A 14 3.78 -3.59 -19.63
N THR A 15 3.85 -4.74 -20.32
CA THR A 15 2.98 -5.89 -20.03
C THR A 15 3.21 -6.42 -18.61
N GLN A 16 4.46 -6.46 -18.14
CA GLN A 16 4.78 -6.85 -16.76
C GLN A 16 4.19 -5.85 -15.74
N ALA A 17 4.35 -4.55 -15.97
CA ALA A 17 3.79 -3.51 -15.11
C ALA A 17 2.26 -3.57 -15.05
N GLU A 18 1.61 -3.81 -16.20
CA GLU A 18 0.16 -3.89 -16.27
C GLU A 18 -0.38 -5.12 -15.52
N THR A 19 0.29 -6.27 -15.69
CA THR A 19 -0.03 -7.51 -14.95
C THR A 19 0.12 -7.28 -13.45
N TYR A 20 1.20 -6.61 -13.04
CA TYR A 20 1.46 -6.29 -11.64
C TYR A 20 0.38 -5.39 -11.04
N ILE A 21 0.01 -4.30 -11.71
CA ILE A 21 -1.03 -3.37 -11.24
C ILE A 21 -2.40 -4.07 -11.16
N ARG A 22 -2.73 -4.90 -12.15
CA ARG A 22 -3.98 -5.69 -12.12
C ARG A 22 -3.99 -6.69 -10.97
N GLY A 23 -2.87 -7.34 -10.70
CA GLY A 23 -2.70 -8.24 -9.56
C GLY A 23 -2.87 -7.52 -8.22
N LEU A 24 -2.25 -6.35 -8.07
CA LEU A 24 -2.38 -5.51 -6.88
C LEU A 24 -3.83 -5.04 -6.65
N HIS A 25 -4.53 -4.66 -7.72
CA HIS A 25 -5.94 -4.29 -7.64
C HIS A 25 -6.81 -5.48 -7.21
N ALA A 26 -6.62 -6.66 -7.82
CA ALA A 26 -7.33 -7.86 -7.43
C ALA A 26 -7.04 -8.27 -5.97
N HIS A 27 -5.82 -8.02 -5.49
CA HIS A 27 -5.46 -8.23 -4.09
C HIS A 27 -6.21 -7.28 -3.15
N LEU A 28 -6.33 -6.00 -3.49
CA LEU A 28 -7.14 -5.04 -2.74
C LEU A 28 -8.62 -5.47 -2.66
N GLN A 29 -9.19 -5.94 -3.76
CA GLN A 29 -10.57 -6.45 -3.76
C GLN A 29 -10.73 -7.64 -2.80
N ARG A 30 -9.78 -8.57 -2.78
CA ARG A 30 -9.79 -9.69 -1.83
C ARG A 30 -9.66 -9.26 -0.38
N LEU A 31 -8.95 -8.16 -0.10
CA LEU A 31 -8.87 -7.61 1.26
C LEU A 31 -10.23 -7.08 1.72
N CYS A 32 -11.05 -6.53 0.84
CA CYS A 32 -12.42 -6.13 1.18
C CYS A 32 -13.29 -7.33 1.56
N ASP A 33 -13.14 -8.45 0.84
CA ASP A 33 -13.98 -9.63 1.04
C ASP A 33 -13.50 -10.54 2.19
N ASN A 34 -12.21 -10.50 2.52
CA ASN A 34 -11.59 -11.44 3.45
C ASN A 34 -10.69 -10.77 4.51
N HIS A 35 -11.28 -10.57 5.68
CA HIS A 35 -10.63 -10.01 6.86
C HIS A 35 -9.49 -10.89 7.42
N LEU A 36 -9.43 -12.19 7.07
CA LEU A 36 -8.35 -13.09 7.52
C LEU A 36 -7.00 -12.75 6.89
N LEU A 37 -7.01 -11.98 5.80
CA LEU A 37 -5.78 -11.50 5.14
C LEU A 37 -5.18 -10.28 5.86
N TRP A 38 -5.89 -9.69 6.82
CA TRP A 38 -5.47 -8.48 7.50
C TRP A 38 -4.49 -8.85 8.61
N ARG A 39 -3.31 -8.22 8.60
CA ARG A 39 -2.35 -8.34 9.68
C ARG A 39 -2.31 -7.04 10.44
N LEU A 40 -2.51 -7.09 11.75
CA LEU A 40 -2.45 -5.90 12.59
C LEU A 40 -1.05 -5.29 12.51
N LEU A 41 -0.98 -3.98 12.41
CA LEU A 41 0.29 -3.28 12.44
C LEU A 41 0.93 -3.41 13.85
N PRO A 42 2.23 -3.71 13.96
CA PRO A 42 2.89 -3.73 15.25
C PRO A 42 2.87 -2.35 15.92
N GLN A 43 2.44 -2.27 17.19
CA GLN A 43 2.40 -1.03 17.99
C GLN A 43 3.75 -0.31 18.12
N ARG A 44 4.87 -0.99 17.81
CA ARG A 44 6.22 -0.42 17.84
C ARG A 44 6.56 0.46 16.64
N LEU A 45 5.76 0.44 15.57
CA LEU A 45 5.86 1.50 14.57
C LEU A 45 5.31 2.78 15.21
N ALA A 46 6.11 3.85 15.18
CA ALA A 46 5.73 5.18 15.66
C ALA A 46 4.68 5.80 14.73
N VAL A 47 3.50 5.19 14.74
CA VAL A 47 2.29 5.67 14.10
C VAL A 47 1.64 6.68 15.06
N PRO A 48 1.15 7.82 14.56
CA PRO A 48 0.33 8.75 15.33
C PRO A 48 -0.72 8.05 16.22
N ASP A 49 -0.96 8.56 17.43
CA ASP A 49 -1.73 7.90 18.50
C ASP A 49 -3.18 7.56 18.11
N ASP A 50 -3.78 8.34 17.23
CA ASP A 50 -5.12 8.19 16.65
C ASP A 50 -5.24 7.03 15.65
N ILE A 51 -4.16 6.70 14.93
CA ILE A 51 -4.14 5.59 13.97
C ILE A 51 -3.92 4.26 14.69
N LYS A 52 -3.45 4.29 15.95
CA LYS A 52 -3.01 3.11 16.70
C LYS A 52 -4.09 2.05 16.88
N HIS A 53 -5.36 2.39 16.76
CA HIS A 53 -6.40 1.45 17.15
C HIS A 53 -6.70 0.38 16.10
N GLU A 54 -6.62 0.65 14.79
CA GLU A 54 -7.00 -0.35 13.77
C GLU A 54 -6.27 -0.21 12.41
N ALA A 55 -4.95 -0.01 12.42
CA ALA A 55 -4.15 -0.09 11.20
C ALA A 55 -3.75 -1.55 10.90
N TYR A 56 -3.85 -1.92 9.63
CA TYR A 56 -3.51 -3.24 9.12
C TYR A 56 -2.52 -3.14 7.96
N PHE A 57 -1.87 -4.26 7.68
CA PHE A 57 -1.07 -4.41 6.49
C PHE A 57 -1.31 -5.76 5.81
N SER A 58 -1.00 -5.78 4.52
CA SER A 58 -0.91 -6.99 3.72
C SER A 58 0.27 -6.86 2.77
N ARG A 59 0.83 -8.00 2.34
CA ARG A 59 1.89 -8.04 1.34
C ARG A 59 1.33 -8.62 0.04
N TYR A 60 1.60 -7.95 -1.07
CA TYR A 60 1.40 -8.47 -2.42
C TYR A 60 2.74 -8.42 -3.15
N GLU A 61 3.29 -9.59 -3.48
CA GLU A 61 4.63 -9.73 -4.08
C GLU A 61 5.70 -8.92 -3.32
N HIS A 62 6.18 -7.82 -3.90
CA HIS A 62 7.23 -6.96 -3.35
C HIS A 62 6.70 -5.69 -2.68
N HIS A 63 5.38 -5.48 -2.64
CA HIS A 63 4.77 -4.30 -2.04
C HIS A 63 3.97 -4.64 -0.78
N TYR A 64 4.11 -3.78 0.21
CA TYR A 64 3.33 -3.75 1.44
C TYR A 64 2.25 -2.69 1.29
N LEU A 65 1.02 -3.10 1.54
CA LEU A 65 -0.15 -2.23 1.57
C LEU A 65 -0.48 -1.97 3.03
N PHE A 66 -0.53 -0.70 3.41
CA PHE A 66 -0.98 -0.24 4.71
C PHE A 66 -2.36 0.37 4.56
N PHE A 67 -3.30 -0.08 5.37
CA PHE A 67 -4.69 0.31 5.26
C PHE A 67 -5.38 0.30 6.62
N ARG A 68 -6.51 0.98 6.71
CA ARG A 68 -7.40 0.95 7.86
C ARG A 68 -8.84 0.73 7.40
N LYS A 69 -9.70 0.32 8.31
CA LYS A 69 -11.13 0.37 8.09
C LYS A 69 -11.61 1.81 8.32
N LEU A 70 -12.49 2.30 7.46
CA LEU A 70 -13.17 3.58 7.59
C LEU A 70 -14.52 3.38 8.29
N ASP A 71 -15.08 4.45 8.84
CA ASP A 71 -16.35 4.39 9.59
C ASP A 71 -17.53 3.89 8.75
N ASN A 72 -17.47 4.11 7.42
CA ASN A 72 -18.47 3.61 6.47
C ASN A 72 -18.29 2.12 6.10
N GLY A 73 -17.28 1.45 6.65
CA GLY A 73 -16.97 0.05 6.38
C GLY A 73 -16.00 -0.19 5.23
N ASP A 74 -15.62 0.85 4.47
CA ASP A 74 -14.65 0.74 3.37
C ASP A 74 -13.21 0.60 3.89
N LEU A 75 -12.31 0.18 3.01
CA LEU A 75 -10.87 0.19 3.28
C LEU A 75 -10.22 1.47 2.77
N GLY A 76 -9.66 2.24 3.68
CA GLY A 76 -8.80 3.38 3.38
C GLY A 76 -7.36 2.92 3.21
N VAL A 77 -6.84 2.96 1.98
CA VAL A 77 -5.41 2.71 1.73
C VAL A 77 -4.62 3.94 2.18
N MET A 78 -3.68 3.72 3.09
CA MET A 78 -2.85 4.78 3.66
C MET A 78 -1.52 4.90 2.92
N SER A 79 -0.90 3.78 2.59
CA SER A 79 0.35 3.76 1.82
C SER A 79 0.57 2.41 1.12
N ILE A 80 1.30 2.44 0.00
CA ILE A 80 1.76 1.25 -0.72
C ILE A 80 3.28 1.40 -0.89
N LEU A 81 4.04 0.58 -0.18
CA LEU A 81 5.50 0.68 -0.10
C LEU A 81 6.18 -0.55 -0.68
N HIS A 82 7.26 -0.34 -1.43
CA HIS A 82 8.10 -1.45 -1.88
C HIS A 82 8.94 -1.97 -0.71
N GLU A 83 9.17 -3.29 -0.65
CA GLU A 83 9.94 -3.96 0.43
C GLU A 83 11.39 -3.49 0.59
N ARG A 84 11.93 -2.75 -0.38
CA ARG A 84 13.31 -2.24 -0.37
C ARG A 84 13.39 -0.84 0.24
N MET A 85 12.25 -0.21 0.51
CA MET A 85 12.20 1.08 1.16
C MET A 85 12.41 0.93 2.67
N ASP A 86 12.92 1.98 3.31
CA ASP A 86 12.85 2.09 4.76
C ASP A 86 11.37 2.28 5.16
N MET A 87 10.71 1.15 5.40
CA MET A 87 9.26 1.11 5.60
C MET A 87 8.82 1.96 6.79
N ALA A 88 9.61 1.99 7.87
CA ALA A 88 9.27 2.74 9.07
C ALA A 88 9.33 4.24 8.82
N VAL A 89 10.41 4.72 8.20
CA VAL A 89 10.55 6.13 7.86
C VAL A 89 9.49 6.55 6.86
N ARG A 90 9.30 5.77 5.79
CA ARG A 90 8.40 6.17 4.71
C ARG A 90 6.93 6.13 5.12
N LEU A 91 6.52 5.11 5.87
CA LEU A 91 5.16 5.05 6.38
C LEU A 91 4.90 6.24 7.29
N ARG A 92 5.82 6.59 8.20
CA ARG A 92 5.67 7.79 9.05
C ARG A 92 5.47 9.06 8.21
N GLU A 93 6.27 9.26 7.16
CA GLU A 93 6.12 10.42 6.25
C GLU A 93 4.76 10.46 5.57
N ASP A 94 4.29 9.34 5.02
CA ASP A 94 3.01 9.26 4.34
C ASP A 94 1.85 9.53 5.32
N LEU A 95 1.94 9.03 6.56
CA LEU A 95 0.95 9.29 7.61
C LEU A 95 0.92 10.77 8.01
N MET A 96 2.07 11.40 8.22
CA MET A 96 2.13 12.84 8.50
C MET A 96 1.54 13.67 7.34
N ALA A 97 1.74 13.23 6.09
CA ALA A 97 1.16 13.91 4.93
C ALA A 97 -0.37 13.73 4.82
N LEU A 98 -0.91 12.59 5.25
CA LEU A 98 -2.34 12.35 5.32
C LEU A 98 -3.01 13.18 6.42
N ASP A 99 -2.34 13.31 7.56
CA ASP A 99 -2.80 14.14 8.68
C ASP A 99 -2.84 15.62 8.31
N ALA A 100 -1.76 16.13 7.69
CA ALA A 100 -1.70 17.49 7.20
C ALA A 100 -2.81 17.83 6.18
N ARG A 101 -3.42 16.81 5.56
CA ARG A 101 -4.56 16.96 4.62
C ARG A 101 -5.92 16.81 5.31
N GLY A 102 -5.97 16.53 6.61
CA GLY A 102 -7.19 16.26 7.36
C GLY A 102 -7.91 14.97 6.96
N ILE A 103 -7.21 14.05 6.27
CA ILE A 103 -7.77 12.77 5.80
C ILE A 103 -7.77 11.74 6.94
N ILE A 104 -6.79 11.87 7.83
CA ILE A 104 -6.72 11.18 9.11
C ILE A 104 -6.63 12.27 10.17
N ASN A 105 -7.48 12.22 11.20
CA ASN A 105 -7.52 13.24 12.24
C ASN A 105 -6.60 12.79 13.38
N THR A 106 -5.35 13.29 13.43
CA THR A 106 -4.41 12.94 14.52
C THR A 106 -4.47 13.86 15.75
N GLY A 107 -5.59 14.59 15.90
CA GLY A 107 -5.81 15.58 16.97
C GLY A 107 -5.88 15.02 18.38
#